data_AF-A0A480A543-F1
#
_entry.id   AF-A0A480A543-F1
#
_cell.length_a   1.000
_cell.length_b   1.000
_cell.length_c   1.000
_cell.angle_alpha   90.00
_cell.angle_beta   90.00
_cell.angle_gamma   90.00
#
_symmetry.space_group_name_H-M   'P 1'
#
loop_
_entity.id
_entity.type
_entity.pdbx_description
1 polymer ?
#
loop_
_entity_poly.entity_id
_entity_poly.type
_entity_poly.pdbx_seq_one_letter_code
_entity_poly.pdbx_strand_id
1 'polypeptide(L)'
;MTESSASKDQQHPLYNRDRPFINSLLSQEATDYNLAELARMRIRYQGFPGARDIQQDLDKVLQRWGLTEAELFAKTREIHQVGGIYKSRGKKEEEDWN
;
A
#
# COMPACT_ATOMS: atom_id res chain seq x y z
N MET A 1 19.87 29.69 9.53
CA MET A 1 18.93 28.95 10.39
C MET A 1 17.83 28.44 9.48
N THR A 2 17.82 27.14 9.17
CA THR A 2 16.80 26.56 8.29
C THR A 2 15.59 26.24 9.15
N GLU A 3 14.54 27.05 9.06
CA GLU A 3 13.26 26.74 9.71
C GLU A 3 12.73 25.44 9.13
N SER A 4 12.84 24.36 9.91
CA SER A 4 12.11 23.14 9.64
C SER A 4 10.66 23.45 9.95
N SER A 5 9.87 23.79 8.93
CA SER A 5 8.43 23.89 9.08
C SER A 5 7.94 22.52 9.55
N ALA A 6 7.67 22.38 10.85
CA ALA A 6 7.01 21.19 11.36
C ALA A 6 5.65 21.12 10.68
N SER A 7 5.56 20.29 9.62
CA SER A 7 4.31 20.10 8.90
C SER A 7 3.32 19.56 9.92
N LYS A 8 2.28 20.35 10.23
CA LYS A 8 1.19 19.91 11.10
C LYS A 8 0.67 18.59 10.56
N ASP A 9 0.45 17.61 11.45
CA ASP A 9 -0.13 16.34 11.07
C ASP A 9 -1.45 16.58 10.32
N GLN A 10 -1.66 15.84 9.23
CA GLN A 10 -2.85 15.92 8.40
C GLN A 10 -3.55 14.57 8.39
N GLN A 11 -4.87 14.58 8.21
CA GLN A 11 -5.61 13.35 7.96
C GLN A 11 -5.64 13.07 6.47
N HIS A 12 -5.11 11.92 6.06
CA HIS A 12 -5.18 11.51 4.65
C HIS A 12 -6.66 11.29 4.25
N PRO A 13 -7.13 11.79 3.08
CA PRO A 13 -8.54 11.66 2.68
C PRO A 13 -9.05 10.22 2.61
N LEU A 14 -8.14 9.27 2.34
CA LEU A 14 -8.47 7.85 2.22
C LEU A 14 -8.28 7.08 3.52
N TYR A 15 -7.87 7.73 4.61
CA TYR A 15 -7.54 7.08 5.88
C TYR A 15 -8.66 6.17 6.39
N ASN A 16 -9.89 6.69 6.47
CA ASN A 16 -11.03 5.92 7.00
C ASN A 16 -11.38 4.71 6.13
N ARG A 17 -11.09 4.78 4.83
CA ARG A 17 -11.31 3.67 3.89
C ARG A 17 -10.19 2.64 3.96
N ASP A 18 -8.96 3.08 4.11
CA ASP A 18 -7.78 2.21 4.07
C ASP A 18 -7.52 1.54 5.43
N ARG A 19 -7.83 2.21 6.54
CA ARG A 19 -7.52 1.71 7.89
C ARG A 19 -8.12 0.32 8.18
N PRO A 20 -9.40 0.03 7.87
CA PRO A 20 -9.96 -1.31 8.09
C PRO A 20 -9.20 -2.40 7.32
N PHE A 21 -8.79 -2.09 6.09
CA PHE A 21 -8.03 -3.03 5.26
C PHE A 21 -6.62 -3.26 5.82
N ILE A 22 -5.92 -2.20 6.23
CA ILE A 22 -4.59 -2.29 6.86
C ILE A 22 -4.65 -3.09 8.15
N ASN A 23 -5.69 -2.87 8.98
CA ASN A 23 -5.91 -3.67 10.18
C ASN A 23 -6.12 -5.15 9.85
N SER A 24 -6.77 -5.49 8.74
CA SER A 24 -6.94 -6.88 8.32
C SER A 24 -5.62 -7.53 7.88
N LEU A 25 -4.70 -6.77 7.28
CA LEU A 25 -3.38 -7.29 6.89
C LEU A 25 -2.56 -7.78 8.10
N LEU A 26 -2.76 -7.17 9.28
CA LEU A 26 -2.06 -7.57 10.51
C LEU A 26 -2.33 -9.03 10.92
N SER A 27 -3.47 -9.62 10.50
CA SER A 27 -3.82 -11.02 10.79
C SER A 27 -3.83 -11.94 9.57
N GLN A 28 -3.78 -11.39 8.35
CA GLN A 28 -3.77 -12.19 7.12
C GLN A 28 -2.37 -12.67 6.69
N GLU A 29 -2.36 -13.62 5.77
CA GLU A 29 -1.14 -14.19 5.18
C GLU A 29 -0.65 -13.37 3.97
N ALA A 30 0.63 -13.55 3.62
CA ALA A 30 1.32 -12.90 2.51
C ALA A 30 0.91 -13.47 1.13
N THR A 31 -0.37 -13.38 0.80
CA THR A 31 -0.87 -13.73 -0.54
C THR A 31 -0.44 -12.70 -1.58
N ASP A 32 -0.40 -13.07 -2.86
CA ASP A 32 -0.07 -12.14 -3.96
C ASP A 32 -0.91 -10.85 -3.94
N TYR A 33 -2.21 -10.99 -3.65
CA TYR A 33 -3.12 -9.86 -3.43
C TYR A 33 -2.65 -8.98 -2.28
N ASN A 34 -2.42 -9.58 -1.11
CA ASN A 34 -2.02 -8.84 0.07
C ASN A 34 -0.64 -8.17 -0.07
N LEU A 35 0.30 -8.80 -0.79
CA LEU A 35 1.61 -8.22 -1.11
C LEU A 35 1.46 -6.95 -1.96
N ALA A 36 0.65 -6.98 -3.02
CA ALA A 36 0.44 -5.81 -3.83
C ALA A 36 -0.34 -4.71 -3.12
N GLU A 37 -1.34 -5.08 -2.31
CA GLU A 37 -2.07 -4.10 -1.53
C GLU A 37 -1.18 -3.44 -0.46
N LEU A 38 -0.32 -4.21 0.21
CA LEU A 38 0.68 -3.68 1.14
C LEU A 38 1.62 -2.71 0.44
N ALA A 39 2.17 -3.08 -0.73
CA ALA A 39 3.04 -2.19 -1.51
C ALA A 39 2.32 -0.89 -1.91
N ARG A 40 1.06 -0.99 -2.36
CA ARG A 40 0.24 0.19 -2.70
C ARG A 40 0.02 1.09 -1.49
N MET A 41 -0.27 0.53 -0.31
CA MET A 41 -0.45 1.31 0.91
C MET A 41 0.85 2.01 1.33
N ARG A 42 2.00 1.32 1.23
CA ARG A 42 3.30 1.94 1.53
C ARG A 42 3.58 3.14 0.64
N ILE A 43 3.37 3.00 -0.68
CA ILE A 43 3.54 4.10 -1.64
C ILE A 43 2.57 5.26 -1.32
N ARG A 44 1.29 4.95 -1.06
CA ARG A 44 0.26 5.97 -0.79
C ARG A 44 0.58 6.83 0.44
N TYR A 45 1.08 6.21 1.50
CA TYR A 45 1.33 6.89 2.78
C TYR A 45 2.80 7.33 2.97
N GLN A 46 3.66 7.11 1.98
CA GLN A 46 5.07 7.47 2.04
C GLN A 46 5.23 8.98 2.22
N GLY A 47 5.90 9.39 3.30
CA GLY A 47 6.17 10.80 3.60
C GLY A 47 4.92 11.65 3.90
N PHE A 48 3.74 11.04 4.03
CA PHE A 48 2.52 11.80 4.32
C PHE A 48 2.50 12.29 5.79
N PRO A 49 2.33 13.60 6.04
CA PRO A 49 2.27 14.13 7.40
C PRO A 49 1.02 13.64 8.13
N GLY A 50 1.17 13.06 9.32
CA GLY A 50 0.05 12.49 10.09
C GLY A 50 -0.30 11.03 9.80
N ALA A 51 0.50 10.29 9.01
CA ALA A 51 0.30 8.87 8.73
C ALA A 51 1.22 7.92 9.53
N ARG A 52 1.75 8.37 10.67
CA ARG A 52 2.75 7.62 11.47
C ARG A 52 2.22 6.27 11.95
N ASP A 53 0.97 6.22 12.36
CA ASP A 53 0.30 5.01 12.81
C ASP A 53 0.09 4.00 11.65
N ILE A 54 -0.30 4.49 10.48
CA ILE A 54 -0.40 3.67 9.26
C ILE A 54 0.97 3.08 8.91
N GLN A 55 2.01 3.91 8.86
CA GLN A 55 3.36 3.44 8.53
C GLN A 55 3.84 2.36 9.50
N GLN A 56 3.63 2.55 10.82
CA GLN A 56 3.96 1.56 11.83
C GLN A 56 3.21 0.24 11.65
N ASP A 57 1.92 0.28 11.31
CA ASP A 57 1.15 -0.94 11.06
C ASP A 57 1.62 -1.65 9.77
N LEU A 58 1.97 -0.92 8.72
CA LEU A 58 2.56 -1.51 7.50
C LEU A 58 3.94 -2.13 7.76
N ASP A 59 4.75 -1.54 8.64
CA ASP A 59 6.03 -2.10 9.08
C ASP A 59 5.83 -3.41 9.89
N LYS A 60 4.81 -3.48 10.75
CA LYS A 60 4.46 -4.72 11.48
C LYS A 60 4.05 -5.84 10.52
N VAL A 61 3.30 -5.52 9.46
CA VAL A 61 2.93 -6.51 8.45
C VAL A 61 4.19 -7.07 7.76
N LEU A 62 5.12 -6.20 7.34
CA LEU A 62 6.41 -6.62 6.77
C LEU A 62 7.19 -7.53 7.72
N GLN A 63 7.32 -7.12 8.98
CA GLN A 63 8.01 -7.90 10.00
C GLN A 63 7.37 -9.29 10.20
N ARG A 64 6.04 -9.35 10.29
CA ARG A 64 5.32 -10.62 10.44
C ARG A 64 5.51 -11.54 9.24
N TRP A 65 5.57 -10.99 8.03
CA TRP A 65 5.79 -11.76 6.81
C TRP A 65 7.27 -12.02 6.51
N GLY A 66 8.19 -11.51 7.35
CA GLY A 66 9.63 -11.70 7.19
C GLY A 66 10.19 -11.03 5.92
N LEU A 67 9.63 -9.89 5.53
CA LEU A 67 10.01 -9.16 4.32
C LEU A 67 10.62 -7.80 4.63
N THR A 68 11.63 -7.43 3.85
CA THR A 68 12.04 -6.04 3.70
C THR A 68 11.15 -5.32 2.68
N GLU A 69 11.17 -3.98 2.71
CA GLU A 69 10.46 -3.18 1.71
C GLU A 69 10.98 -3.42 0.28
N ALA A 70 12.29 -3.62 0.13
CA ALA A 70 12.90 -3.93 -1.16
C ALA A 70 12.40 -5.27 -1.72
N GLU A 71 12.30 -6.31 -0.89
CA GLU A 71 11.76 -7.61 -1.28
C GLU A 71 10.27 -7.54 -1.60
N LEU A 72 9.49 -6.78 -0.83
CA LEU A 72 8.09 -6.52 -1.14
C LEU A 72 7.93 -5.90 -2.54
N PHE A 73 8.71 -4.87 -2.86
CA PHE A 73 8.66 -4.24 -4.17
C PHE A 73 9.18 -5.14 -5.30
N ALA A 74 10.19 -5.98 -5.05
CA ALA A 74 10.66 -6.96 -6.02
C ALA A 74 9.56 -7.99 -6.35
N LYS A 75 8.99 -8.62 -5.32
CA LYS A 75 7.89 -9.59 -5.48
C LYS A 75 6.69 -8.99 -6.19
N THR A 76 6.26 -7.79 -5.81
CA THR A 76 5.09 -7.16 -6.43
C THR A 76 5.31 -6.83 -7.91
N ARG A 77 6.53 -6.47 -8.33
CA ARG A 77 6.87 -6.32 -9.76
C ARG A 77 6.71 -7.63 -10.52
N GLU A 78 7.20 -8.74 -9.97
CA GLU A 78 7.04 -10.08 -10.57
C GLU A 78 5.55 -10.43 -10.72
N ILE A 79 4.75 -10.20 -9.68
CA ILE A 79 3.32 -10.50 -9.73
C ILE A 79 2.60 -9.66 -10.80
N HIS A 80 2.95 -8.38 -10.95
CA HIS A 80 2.38 -7.53 -12.00
C HIS A 80 2.81 -7.93 -13.42
N GLN A 81 3.99 -8.53 -13.61
CA GLN A 81 4.43 -9.03 -14.91
C GLN A 81 3.63 -10.24 -15.41
N VAL A 82 3.09 -11.07 -14.50
CA VAL A 82 2.41 -12.33 -14.85
C VAL A 82 0.95 -12.15 -15.30
N GLY A 83 0.38 -10.95 -15.18
CA GLY A 83 -0.98 -10.65 -15.69
C GLY A 83 -1.88 -9.87 -14.75
N GLY A 84 -1.33 -9.32 -13.66
CA GLY A 84 -2.07 -8.47 -12.73
C GLY A 84 -2.89 -9.24 -11.71
N ILE A 85 -3.03 -8.64 -10.53
CA ILE A 85 -3.59 -9.29 -9.33
C ILE A 85 -5.09 -8.99 -9.19
N TYR A 86 -5.52 -7.93 -9.87
CA TYR A 86 -6.90 -7.56 -9.96
C TYR A 86 -7.54 -8.39 -11.06
N LYS A 87 -8.34 -9.39 -10.68
CA LYS A 87 -9.26 -10.03 -11.62
C LYS A 87 -10.18 -8.93 -12.14
N SER A 88 -9.97 -8.48 -13.37
CA SER A 88 -10.89 -7.55 -14.01
C SER A 88 -12.23 -8.28 -14.09
N ARG A 89 -13.21 -7.80 -13.32
CA ARG A 89 -14.58 -8.28 -13.42
C ARG A 89 -15.16 -7.61 -14.66
N GLY A 90 -14.77 -8.09 -15.83
CA GLY A 90 -15.12 -7.55 -17.13
C GLY A 90 -13.93 -6.95 -17.85
N LYS A 91 -13.30 -7.73 -18.73
CA LYS A 91 -12.72 -7.17 -19.95
C LYS A 91 -13.87 -6.53 -20.71
N LYS A 92 -14.01 -5.20 -20.65
CA LYS A 92 -14.55 -4.43 -21.76
C LYS A 92 -13.40 -3.55 -22.23
N GLU A 93 -12.64 -4.09 -23.18
CA GLU A 93 -11.75 -3.30 -24.02
C GLU A 93 -12.64 -2.38 -24.87
N GLU A 94 -13.06 -1.27 -24.29
CA GLU A 94 -13.59 -0.12 -25.02
C GLU A 94 -12.89 1.10 -24.41
N GLU A 95 -11.63 1.29 -24.82
CA GLU A 95 -11.03 2.63 -24.82
C GLU A 95 -11.67 3.41 -25.96
N ASP A 96 -12.93 3.81 -25.76
CA ASP A 96 -13.66 4.67 -26.67
C ASP A 96 -13.30 6.13 -26.36
N TRP A 97 -12.08 6.51 -26.74
CA TRP A 97 -11.69 7.91 -26.83
C TRP A 97 -12.13 8.43 -28.20
N ASN A 98 -13.39 8.87 -28.30
CA ASN A 98 -13.89 9.74 -29.36
C ASN A 98 -13.93 11.20 -28.89
#